data_AF-A0A5J6MF80-F1
#
_entry.id   AF-A0A5J6MF80-F1
#
_cell.length_a   1.000
_cell.length_b   1.000
_cell.length_c   1.000
_cell.angle_alpha   90.00
_cell.angle_beta   90.00
_cell.angle_gamma   90.00
#
_symmetry.space_group_name_H-M   'P 1'
#
loop_
_entity.id
_entity.type
_entity.pdbx_description
1 polymer ?
#
loop_
_entity_poly.entity_id
_entity_poly.type
_entity_poly.pdbx_seq_one_letter_code
_entity_poly.pdbx_strand_id
1 'polypeptide(L)'
;MALAESFRLHRPRGAFCHAGWCQQCRVTLPDGRIALACRTAETPLPVSQGWRRLLGRFADRLPPWFYESRLLRPRALRQFYLERLRHLSAAPALPRTPAPLAGRWHERSCEVLLVGGGLAGLAAARAQRAAGRDVLLVEAEADLGGRSRFQPAMAEALAKALPYDGPHLLETLCVGLYEQARQALLIGPGGPTLLSFEELVVATGAYDRLPGFAGNDLPGIIGLRAFERLAAAGAIPRTWRVGLIADIAHAVAALATGARFAWIAGPGDLPRTQGPSFPRATLLAAEGRGAVAAVRLDPGGRQACDLLVIGFSQPSYELQMQAGQQATLAGSPAVVLTVGDPVIPMTVVGDAALKPSSSARLAAAPSSRAFLCLCEDVRRRDAEAAIADGFADVELLKRRTGAGTGPCQGKLCHGEMLACLAEAGRPVALPTVRPLLRPVTLAELAASEGES
;
A
#
# COMPACT_ATOMS: atom_id res chain seq x y z
N MET A 1 2.72 18.18 0.16
CA MET A 1 4.13 18.47 0.55
C MET A 1 4.61 17.44 1.59
N ALA A 2 5.91 17.33 1.85
CA ALA A 2 6.50 16.26 2.67
C ALA A 2 5.85 16.13 4.06
N LEU A 3 5.46 14.92 4.42
CA LEU A 3 4.78 14.58 5.69
C LEU A 3 5.69 13.83 6.66
N ALA A 4 6.67 13.10 6.14
CA ALA A 4 7.58 12.27 6.91
C ALA A 4 8.98 12.26 6.27
N GLU A 5 9.90 11.51 6.85
CA GLU A 5 11.19 11.20 6.23
C GLU A 5 11.43 9.69 6.15
N SER A 6 12.35 9.30 5.28
CA SER A 6 12.70 7.91 5.04
C SER A 6 13.59 7.36 6.15
N PHE A 7 13.45 6.06 6.43
CA PHE A 7 14.06 5.41 7.59
C PHE A 7 15.60 5.52 7.63
N ARG A 8 16.26 5.26 6.51
CA ARG A 8 17.73 5.16 6.40
C ARG A 8 18.35 6.39 5.73
N LEU A 9 17.67 6.94 4.73
CA LEU A 9 18.22 8.00 3.87
C LEU A 9 17.72 9.41 4.22
N HIS A 10 16.82 9.56 5.19
CA HIS A 10 16.20 10.85 5.59
C HIS A 10 15.64 11.65 4.40
N ARG A 11 15.17 10.92 3.38
CA ARG A 11 14.54 11.52 2.20
C ARG A 11 13.11 11.91 2.54
N PRO A 12 12.59 13.05 2.03
CA PRO A 12 11.23 13.45 2.34
C PRO A 12 10.22 12.44 1.78
N ARG A 13 9.19 12.12 2.54
CA ARG A 13 8.14 11.16 2.18
C ARG A 13 6.76 11.81 2.23
N GLY A 14 5.87 11.38 1.33
CA GLY A 14 4.44 11.74 1.33
C GLY A 14 3.56 10.55 1.68
N ALA A 15 2.25 10.78 1.72
CA ALA A 15 1.26 9.70 1.88
C ALA A 15 0.84 9.18 0.50
N PHE A 16 1.49 8.12 0.00
CA PHE A 16 1.16 7.59 -1.34
C PHE A 16 -0.30 7.12 -1.45
N CYS A 17 -0.80 6.43 -0.42
CA CYS A 17 -2.11 5.76 -0.49
C CYS A 17 -3.29 6.48 0.17
N HIS A 18 -3.03 7.45 1.06
CA HIS A 18 -4.05 8.08 1.91
C HIS A 18 -5.04 7.11 2.60
N ALA A 19 -4.62 5.88 2.87
CA ALA A 19 -5.43 4.81 3.46
C ALA A 19 -4.63 3.96 4.48
N GLY A 20 -3.47 4.47 4.92
CA GLY A 20 -2.61 3.84 5.93
C GLY A 20 -1.78 2.63 5.48
N TRP A 21 -2.20 1.85 4.50
CA TRP A 21 -1.52 0.59 4.12
C TRP A 21 -0.09 0.77 3.57
N CYS A 22 0.24 1.92 2.97
CA CYS A 22 1.58 2.18 2.42
C CYS A 22 2.65 2.47 3.48
N GLN A 23 2.23 2.91 4.68
CA GLN A 23 3.09 3.19 5.84
C GLN A 23 4.21 4.24 5.61
N GLN A 24 4.08 5.05 4.56
CA GLN A 24 5.09 6.05 4.14
C GLN A 24 5.02 7.37 4.90
N CYS A 25 3.88 7.67 5.52
CA CYS A 25 3.63 8.94 6.22
C CYS A 25 3.61 8.75 7.74
N ARG A 26 4.51 7.92 8.27
CA ARG A 26 4.66 7.73 9.72
C ARG A 26 5.18 9.01 10.36
N VAL A 27 4.49 9.45 11.42
CA VAL A 27 4.76 10.70 12.13
C VAL A 27 4.68 10.47 13.63
N THR A 28 5.35 11.34 14.40
CA THR A 28 5.28 11.35 15.86
C THR A 28 4.34 12.47 16.30
N LEU A 29 3.39 12.14 17.16
CA LEU A 29 2.44 13.08 17.76
C LEU A 29 3.08 13.78 18.98
N PRO A 30 2.51 14.90 19.48
CA PRO A 30 3.07 15.66 20.59
C PRO A 30 3.28 14.85 21.89
N ASP A 31 2.45 13.82 22.10
CA ASP A 31 2.53 12.90 23.25
C ASP A 31 3.52 11.73 23.04
N GLY A 32 4.22 11.71 21.89
CA GLY A 32 5.17 10.67 21.53
C GLY A 32 4.56 9.44 20.85
N ARG A 33 3.23 9.35 20.69
CA ARG A 33 2.62 8.26 19.92
C ARG A 33 3.04 8.33 18.45
N ILE A 34 3.14 7.16 17.83
CA ILE A 34 3.42 7.03 16.41
C ILE A 34 2.09 6.87 15.69
N ALA A 35 1.83 7.73 14.71
CA ALA A 35 0.63 7.69 13.89
C ALA A 35 0.99 7.72 12.41
N LEU A 36 -0.03 7.61 11.56
CA LEU A 36 0.08 7.86 10.14
C LEU A 36 -0.59 9.20 9.86
N ALA A 37 0.12 10.12 9.20
CA ALA A 37 -0.40 11.46 8.90
C ALA A 37 -1.72 11.44 8.10
N CYS A 38 -1.97 10.37 7.32
CA CYS A 38 -3.22 10.19 6.58
C CYS A 38 -4.36 9.52 7.38
N ARG A 39 -4.12 9.15 8.65
CA ARG A 39 -5.09 8.46 9.52
C ARG A 39 -5.28 9.13 10.88
N THR A 40 -4.65 10.29 11.09
CA THR A 40 -4.79 11.06 12.33
C THR A 40 -5.32 12.45 12.00
N ALA A 41 -6.20 12.96 12.88
CA ALA A 41 -6.62 14.35 12.87
C ALA A 41 -5.67 15.25 13.69
N GLU A 42 -4.79 14.64 14.49
CA GLU A 42 -3.84 15.37 15.35
C GLU A 42 -2.68 15.95 14.54
N THR A 43 -2.26 17.17 14.88
CA THR A 43 -1.11 17.80 14.24
C THR A 43 0.19 17.12 14.70
N PRO A 44 0.97 16.51 13.80
CA PRO A 44 2.21 15.84 14.17
C PRO A 44 3.33 16.85 14.50
N LEU A 45 4.34 16.36 15.22
CA LEU A 45 5.60 17.09 15.40
C LEU A 45 6.29 17.31 14.04
N PRO A 46 6.99 18.45 13.86
CA PRO A 46 7.66 18.75 12.60
C PRO A 46 8.79 17.76 12.31
N VAL A 47 8.91 17.38 11.04
CA VAL A 47 9.97 16.48 10.58
C VAL A 47 11.31 17.22 10.57
N SER A 48 12.31 16.73 11.32
CA SER A 48 13.63 17.37 11.39
C SER A 48 14.47 17.11 10.13
N GLN A 49 14.35 17.97 9.11
CA GLN A 49 15.14 17.84 7.87
C GLN A 49 16.53 18.48 7.96
N GLY A 50 17.27 18.17 9.03
CA GLY A 50 18.58 18.74 9.31
C GLY A 50 19.76 18.01 8.66
N TRP A 51 20.93 18.07 9.33
CA TRP A 51 22.21 17.48 8.90
C TRP A 51 22.13 15.98 8.54
N ARG A 52 21.14 15.24 9.08
CA ARG A 52 20.87 13.83 8.75
C ARG A 52 20.62 13.59 7.25
N ARG A 53 20.13 14.59 6.51
CA ARG A 53 20.03 14.51 5.04
C ARG A 53 21.36 14.39 4.34
N LEU A 54 22.41 15.02 4.87
CA LEU A 54 23.76 14.91 4.31
C LEU A 54 24.30 13.50 4.54
N LEU A 55 24.08 12.93 5.73
CA LEU A 55 24.37 11.52 6.00
C LEU A 55 23.63 10.60 5.03
N GLY A 56 22.33 10.84 4.83
CA GLY A 56 21.51 10.06 3.91
C GLY A 56 22.05 10.06 2.48
N ARG A 57 22.54 11.20 1.98
CA ARG A 57 23.17 11.28 0.64
C ARG A 57 24.45 10.46 0.52
N PHE A 58 25.24 10.39 1.60
CA PHE A 58 26.41 9.53 1.64
C PHE A 58 26.02 8.05 1.73
N ALA A 59 25.10 7.71 2.62
CA ALA A 59 24.57 6.37 2.82
C ALA A 59 23.90 5.80 1.57
N ASP A 60 23.27 6.64 0.75
CA ASP A 60 22.64 6.25 -0.52
C ASP A 60 23.63 5.63 -1.52
N ARG A 61 24.94 5.91 -1.40
CA ARG A 61 25.98 5.30 -2.25
C ARG A 61 26.41 3.91 -1.77
N LEU A 62 25.95 3.51 -0.59
CA LEU A 62 26.33 2.24 0.04
C LEU A 62 25.15 1.25 -0.06
N PRO A 63 25.42 -0.03 -0.35
CA PRO A 63 24.36 -1.02 -0.37
C PRO A 63 23.75 -1.17 1.05
N PRO A 64 22.46 -1.59 1.16
CA PRO A 64 21.79 -1.79 2.46
C PRO A 64 22.61 -2.60 3.47
N TRP A 65 23.24 -3.69 3.02
CA TRP A 65 24.03 -4.60 3.83
C TRP A 65 25.49 -4.15 4.11
N PHE A 66 25.88 -2.93 3.70
CA PHE A 66 27.22 -2.40 3.99
C PHE A 66 27.50 -2.37 5.50
N TYR A 67 26.52 -1.90 6.27
CA TYR A 67 26.63 -1.75 7.73
C TYR A 67 26.82 -3.12 8.41
N GLU A 68 26.05 -4.12 7.98
CA GLU A 68 26.13 -5.49 8.50
C GLU A 68 27.49 -6.14 8.21
N SER A 69 27.96 -6.02 6.97
CA SER A 69 29.19 -6.69 6.53
C SER A 69 30.47 -6.07 7.09
N ARG A 70 30.50 -4.75 7.35
CA ARG A 70 31.71 -4.06 7.81
C ARG A 70 31.69 -3.63 9.28
N LEU A 71 30.57 -3.11 9.78
CA LEU A 71 30.51 -2.50 11.12
C LEU A 71 30.03 -3.48 12.20
N LEU A 72 29.22 -4.50 11.86
CA LEU A 72 28.75 -5.48 12.86
C LEU A 72 29.69 -6.68 13.05
N ARG A 73 30.74 -6.79 12.22
CA ARG A 73 31.71 -7.89 12.25
C ARG A 73 32.58 -7.89 13.53
N PRO A 74 33.11 -6.76 14.02
CA PRO A 74 33.84 -6.74 15.29
C PRO A 74 32.86 -7.00 16.45
N ARG A 75 32.86 -8.23 17.00
CA ARG A 75 31.92 -8.65 18.06
C ARG A 75 31.92 -7.70 19.26
N ALA A 76 33.11 -7.22 19.67
CA ALA A 76 33.28 -6.33 20.81
C ALA A 76 32.61 -4.95 20.64
N LEU A 77 32.49 -4.45 19.40
CA LEU A 77 31.93 -3.13 19.11
C LEU A 77 30.51 -3.19 18.56
N ARG A 78 29.95 -4.39 18.39
CA ARG A 78 28.66 -4.60 17.73
C ARG A 78 27.53 -3.83 18.40
N GLN A 79 27.42 -3.92 19.73
CA GLN A 79 26.36 -3.24 20.48
C GLN A 79 26.47 -1.72 20.34
N PHE A 80 27.69 -1.19 20.47
CA PHE A 80 27.97 0.22 20.25
C PHE A 80 27.53 0.70 18.86
N TYR A 81 27.86 -0.05 17.80
CA TYR A 81 27.41 0.29 16.45
C TYR A 81 25.89 0.22 16.28
N LEU A 82 25.23 -0.80 16.83
CA LEU A 82 23.77 -0.94 16.76
C LEU A 82 23.05 0.23 17.44
N GLU A 83 23.52 0.65 18.62
CA GLU A 83 22.97 1.81 19.33
C GLU A 83 23.14 3.10 18.52
N ARG A 84 24.33 3.32 17.95
CA ARG A 84 24.56 4.50 17.10
C ARG A 84 23.70 4.48 15.85
N LEU A 85 23.56 3.34 15.16
CA LEU A 85 22.70 3.22 13.98
C LEU A 85 21.23 3.48 14.31
N ARG A 86 20.74 2.98 15.46
CA ARG A 86 19.38 3.26 15.95
C ARG A 86 19.14 4.77 16.10
N HIS A 87 20.06 5.49 16.74
CA HIS A 87 19.93 6.94 16.96
C HIS A 87 20.09 7.77 15.69
N LEU A 88 20.83 7.27 14.70
CA LEU A 88 21.01 7.92 13.41
C LEU A 88 19.83 7.71 12.48
N SER A 89 19.10 6.59 12.59
CA SER A 89 17.90 6.33 11.78
C SER A 89 16.74 7.29 12.08
N ALA A 90 15.76 7.32 11.19
CA ALA A 90 14.49 8.01 11.40
C ALA A 90 13.44 7.13 12.12
N ALA A 91 13.85 6.05 12.80
CA ALA A 91 12.91 5.27 13.60
C ALA A 91 12.37 6.12 14.76
N PRO A 92 11.05 6.18 14.95
CA PRO A 92 10.46 6.86 16.10
C PRO A 92 10.83 6.12 17.40
N ALA A 93 10.98 6.89 18.47
CA ALA A 93 11.12 6.33 19.81
C ALA A 93 9.78 5.76 20.27
N LEU A 94 9.82 4.69 21.07
CA LEU A 94 8.63 4.20 21.76
C LEU A 94 8.21 5.24 22.83
N PRO A 95 6.91 5.53 22.96
CA PRO A 95 6.42 6.39 24.03
C PRO A 95 6.74 5.75 25.39
N ARG A 96 7.04 6.59 26.39
CA ARG A 96 7.27 6.14 27.76
C ARG A 96 5.96 5.89 28.52
N THR A 97 4.89 6.55 28.10
CA THR A 97 3.56 6.40 28.69
C THR A 97 2.85 5.19 28.07
N PRO A 98 2.25 4.29 28.87
CA PRO A 98 1.43 3.21 28.37
C PRO A 98 0.29 3.73 27.48
N ALA A 99 0.02 3.04 26.38
CA ALA A 99 -1.15 3.32 25.55
C ALA A 99 -2.43 2.80 26.25
N PRO A 100 -3.57 3.49 26.08
CA PRO A 100 -4.85 2.97 26.55
C PRO A 100 -5.20 1.68 25.82
N LEU A 101 -5.83 0.74 26.52
CA LEU A 101 -6.31 -0.52 25.94
C LEU A 101 -7.56 -0.28 25.10
N ALA A 102 -7.62 -0.92 23.93
CA ALA A 102 -8.75 -0.77 23.02
C ALA A 102 -9.82 -1.84 23.34
N GLY A 103 -10.84 -1.46 24.10
CA GLY A 103 -12.00 -2.32 24.38
C GLY A 103 -11.65 -3.68 24.98
N ARG A 104 -12.51 -4.69 24.80
CA ARG A 104 -12.36 -6.05 25.34
C ARG A 104 -12.30 -7.09 24.22
N TRP A 105 -11.88 -8.31 24.54
CA TRP A 105 -11.99 -9.43 23.62
C TRP A 105 -13.45 -9.82 23.39
N HIS A 106 -13.78 -10.14 22.13
CA HIS A 106 -15.07 -10.69 21.74
C HIS A 106 -14.87 -11.98 20.96
N GLU A 107 -15.79 -12.92 21.14
CA GLU A 107 -15.91 -14.10 20.29
C GLU A 107 -17.22 -14.02 19.52
N ARG A 108 -17.16 -14.36 18.23
CA ARG A 108 -18.33 -14.36 17.34
C ARG A 108 -18.26 -15.54 16.37
N SER A 109 -19.40 -15.87 15.79
CA SER A 109 -19.47 -16.78 14.65
C SER A 109 -20.46 -16.26 13.61
N CYS A 110 -20.28 -16.68 12.36
CA CYS A 110 -21.26 -16.50 11.28
C CYS A 110 -21.10 -17.60 10.23
N GLU A 111 -22.08 -17.78 9.34
CA GLU A 111 -21.92 -18.69 8.19
C GLU A 111 -20.94 -18.09 7.16
N VAL A 112 -21.15 -16.82 6.80
CA VAL A 112 -20.38 -16.12 5.78
C VAL A 112 -19.68 -14.90 6.38
N LEU A 113 -18.35 -14.93 6.40
CA LEU A 113 -17.53 -13.75 6.67
C LEU A 113 -17.27 -13.02 5.35
N LEU A 114 -17.76 -11.79 5.23
CA LEU A 114 -17.48 -10.93 4.08
C LEU A 114 -16.52 -9.80 4.46
N VAL A 115 -15.33 -9.78 3.85
CA VAL A 115 -14.30 -8.78 4.14
C VAL A 115 -14.23 -7.73 3.03
N GLY A 116 -14.70 -6.52 3.32
CA GLY A 116 -14.68 -5.35 2.44
C GLY A 116 -16.08 -4.90 2.02
N GLY A 117 -16.47 -3.69 2.42
CA GLY A 117 -17.77 -3.07 2.16
C GLY A 117 -17.82 -2.21 0.89
N GLY A 118 -16.99 -2.49 -0.12
CA GLY A 118 -17.06 -1.82 -1.42
C GLY A 118 -18.25 -2.27 -2.27
N LEU A 119 -18.44 -1.67 -3.45
CA LEU A 119 -19.54 -2.01 -4.39
C LEU A 119 -19.72 -3.53 -4.58
N ALA A 120 -18.63 -4.26 -4.87
CA ALA A 120 -18.68 -5.71 -5.06
C ALA A 120 -19.00 -6.47 -3.76
N GLY A 121 -18.50 -5.99 -2.62
CA GLY A 121 -18.79 -6.58 -1.32
C GLY A 121 -20.25 -6.39 -0.91
N LEU A 122 -20.82 -5.21 -1.13
CA LEU A 122 -22.24 -4.94 -0.87
C LEU A 122 -23.15 -5.78 -1.76
N ALA A 123 -22.82 -5.90 -3.05
CA ALA A 123 -23.55 -6.76 -3.97
C ALA A 123 -23.49 -8.24 -3.54
N ALA A 124 -22.31 -8.73 -3.15
CA ALA A 124 -22.15 -10.10 -2.64
C ALA A 124 -22.87 -10.32 -1.31
N ALA A 125 -22.81 -9.37 -0.37
CA ALA A 125 -23.50 -9.45 0.91
C ALA A 125 -25.02 -9.55 0.70
N ARG A 126 -25.58 -8.71 -0.17
CA ARG A 126 -27.01 -8.75 -0.51
C ARG A 126 -27.41 -10.06 -1.16
N ALA A 127 -26.59 -10.60 -2.07
CA ALA A 127 -26.86 -11.89 -2.72
C ALA A 127 -26.88 -13.05 -1.70
N GLN A 128 -25.89 -13.12 -0.81
CA GLN A 128 -25.81 -14.16 0.22
C GLN A 128 -26.95 -14.05 1.24
N ARG A 129 -27.32 -12.83 1.65
CA ARG A 129 -28.48 -12.59 2.53
C ARG A 129 -29.82 -12.93 1.87
N ALA A 130 -29.97 -12.66 0.57
CA ALA A 130 -31.17 -13.03 -0.18
C ALA A 130 -31.33 -14.57 -0.27
N ALA A 131 -30.23 -15.32 -0.16
CA ALA A 131 -30.24 -16.78 -0.03
C ALA A 131 -30.51 -17.26 1.42
N GLY A 132 -30.81 -16.36 2.36
CA GLY A 132 -31.14 -16.69 3.75
C GLY A 132 -29.95 -16.97 4.67
N ARG A 133 -28.72 -16.69 4.23
CA ARG A 133 -27.50 -17.01 4.96
C ARG A 133 -27.16 -15.97 6.03
N ASP A 134 -26.49 -16.41 7.10
CA ASP A 134 -25.95 -15.51 8.11
C ASP A 134 -24.65 -14.86 7.64
N VAL A 135 -24.72 -13.56 7.34
CA VAL A 135 -23.62 -12.79 6.75
C VAL A 135 -23.17 -11.72 7.74
N LEU A 136 -21.88 -11.75 8.10
CA LEU A 136 -21.22 -10.65 8.78
C LEU A 136 -20.26 -9.93 7.81
N LEU A 137 -20.59 -8.67 7.50
CA LEU A 137 -19.73 -7.80 6.70
C LEU A 137 -18.74 -7.05 7.61
N VAL A 138 -17.46 -7.04 7.23
CA VAL A 138 -16.40 -6.30 7.94
C VAL A 138 -15.79 -5.27 7.01
N GLU A 139 -15.81 -4.00 7.41
CA GLU A 139 -15.24 -2.86 6.68
C GLU A 139 -14.24 -2.11 7.56
N ALA A 140 -13.05 -1.85 7.01
CA ALA A 140 -11.94 -1.21 7.72
C ALA A 140 -12.10 0.32 7.82
N GLU A 141 -13.01 0.90 7.05
CA GLU A 141 -13.36 2.32 7.05
C GLU A 141 -14.65 2.58 7.84
N ALA A 142 -14.91 3.85 8.15
CA ALA A 142 -16.11 4.27 8.87
C ALA A 142 -17.40 4.22 8.03
N ASP A 143 -17.30 4.05 6.71
CA ASP A 143 -18.46 4.03 5.82
C ASP A 143 -18.35 2.92 4.78
N LEU A 144 -19.50 2.37 4.41
CA LEU A 144 -19.65 1.44 3.28
C LEU A 144 -19.52 2.16 1.94
N GLY A 145 -19.35 1.39 0.88
CA GLY A 145 -19.21 1.85 -0.51
C GLY A 145 -17.77 1.92 -1.03
N GLY A 146 -16.78 1.65 -0.19
CA GLY A 146 -15.38 1.49 -0.60
C GLY A 146 -14.83 2.72 -1.33
N ARG A 147 -14.33 2.54 -2.56
CA ARG A 147 -13.83 3.66 -3.38
C ARG A 147 -14.95 4.47 -4.06
N SER A 148 -16.10 3.83 -4.30
CA SER A 148 -17.21 4.43 -5.06
C SER A 148 -17.78 5.67 -4.38
N ARG A 149 -17.68 5.74 -3.04
CA ARG A 149 -18.11 6.91 -2.25
C ARG A 149 -17.33 8.19 -2.56
N PHE A 150 -16.14 8.08 -3.15
CA PHE A 150 -15.31 9.22 -3.54
C PHE A 150 -15.54 9.68 -4.98
N GLN A 151 -16.47 9.04 -5.70
CA GLN A 151 -16.87 9.41 -7.05
C GLN A 151 -18.34 9.88 -6.99
N PRO A 152 -18.64 11.18 -7.11
CA PRO A 152 -19.97 11.72 -6.81
C PRO A 152 -21.13 10.99 -7.49
N ALA A 153 -21.03 10.76 -8.80
CA ALA A 153 -22.06 10.05 -9.57
C ALA A 153 -22.24 8.59 -9.13
N MET A 154 -21.14 7.91 -8.78
CA MET A 154 -21.18 6.51 -8.34
C MET A 154 -21.70 6.39 -6.90
N ALA A 155 -21.35 7.35 -6.02
CA ALA A 155 -21.83 7.38 -4.65
C ALA A 155 -23.37 7.49 -4.61
N GLU A 156 -23.94 8.40 -5.41
CA GLU A 156 -25.39 8.54 -5.54
C GLU A 156 -26.05 7.28 -6.12
N ALA A 157 -25.48 6.72 -7.18
CA ALA A 157 -25.98 5.49 -7.79
C ALA A 157 -25.94 4.31 -6.81
N LEU A 158 -24.85 4.17 -6.04
CA LEU A 158 -24.69 3.11 -5.04
C LEU A 158 -25.75 3.23 -3.94
N ALA A 159 -25.94 4.42 -3.37
CA ALA A 159 -26.91 4.65 -2.31
C ALA A 159 -28.34 4.30 -2.74
N LYS A 160 -28.69 4.54 -4.01
CA LYS A 160 -30.00 4.20 -4.58
C LYS A 160 -30.14 2.71 -4.92
N ALA A 161 -29.12 2.11 -5.53
CA ALA A 161 -29.21 0.78 -6.13
C ALA A 161 -28.86 -0.36 -5.15
N LEU A 162 -28.01 -0.11 -4.17
CA LEU A 162 -27.48 -1.13 -3.26
C LEU A 162 -27.46 -0.65 -1.79
N PRO A 163 -28.62 -0.28 -1.21
CA PRO A 163 -28.71 -0.06 0.23
C PRO A 163 -28.39 -1.36 0.97
N TYR A 164 -27.71 -1.26 2.11
CA TYR A 164 -27.35 -2.39 2.96
C TYR A 164 -27.59 -2.05 4.43
N ASP A 165 -28.43 -2.85 5.07
CA ASP A 165 -28.86 -2.74 6.48
C ASP A 165 -28.57 -4.03 7.29
N GLY A 166 -27.90 -5.01 6.68
CA GLY A 166 -27.53 -6.26 7.34
C GLY A 166 -26.43 -6.08 8.40
N PRO A 167 -26.13 -7.12 9.20
CA PRO A 167 -25.07 -7.09 10.20
C PRO A 167 -23.72 -6.69 9.58
N HIS A 168 -23.06 -5.72 10.20
CA HIS A 168 -21.76 -5.25 9.78
C HIS A 168 -20.95 -4.64 10.92
N LEU A 169 -19.62 -4.65 10.76
CA LEU A 169 -18.67 -3.98 11.63
C LEU A 169 -17.89 -2.94 10.80
N LEU A 170 -18.03 -1.67 11.17
CA LEU A 170 -17.27 -0.56 10.58
C LEU A 170 -16.01 -0.30 11.39
N GLU A 171 -15.06 0.42 10.78
CA GLU A 171 -13.75 0.71 11.38
C GLU A 171 -13.05 -0.55 11.92
N THR A 172 -13.34 -1.70 11.32
CA THR A 172 -12.92 -3.02 11.78
C THR A 172 -12.10 -3.68 10.71
N LEU A 173 -10.83 -3.94 11.00
CA LEU A 173 -9.89 -4.56 10.09
C LEU A 173 -9.82 -6.07 10.33
N CYS A 174 -10.07 -6.88 9.30
CA CYS A 174 -9.65 -8.28 9.29
C CYS A 174 -8.14 -8.34 9.14
N VAL A 175 -7.43 -8.66 10.22
CA VAL A 175 -5.96 -8.60 10.28
C VAL A 175 -5.29 -9.91 9.92
N GLY A 176 -6.02 -11.01 9.83
CA GLY A 176 -5.51 -12.27 9.31
C GLY A 176 -6.42 -13.45 9.61
N LEU A 177 -6.11 -14.56 8.94
CA LEU A 177 -6.77 -15.85 9.08
C LEU A 177 -5.88 -16.78 9.91
N TYR A 178 -6.52 -17.59 10.75
CA TYR A 178 -5.93 -18.51 11.72
C TYR A 178 -6.63 -19.87 11.66
N GLU A 179 -6.10 -20.88 12.37
CA GLU A 179 -6.70 -22.22 12.47
C GLU A 179 -7.09 -22.79 11.10
N GLN A 180 -6.09 -22.96 10.22
CA GLN A 180 -6.27 -23.41 8.83
C GLN A 180 -7.28 -22.54 8.04
N ALA A 181 -7.30 -21.25 8.34
CA ALA A 181 -8.17 -20.25 7.74
C ALA A 181 -9.67 -20.37 8.09
N ARG A 182 -10.04 -21.05 9.18
CA ARG A 182 -11.44 -21.09 9.67
C ARG A 182 -11.79 -20.03 10.72
N GLN A 183 -10.78 -19.31 11.20
CA GLN A 183 -10.95 -18.19 12.12
C GLN A 183 -10.31 -16.93 11.55
N ALA A 184 -10.95 -15.79 11.77
CA ALA A 184 -10.42 -14.47 11.46
C ALA A 184 -10.22 -13.70 12.76
N LEU A 185 -9.08 -13.03 12.88
CA LEU A 185 -8.89 -11.99 13.88
C LEU A 185 -9.31 -10.65 13.27
N LEU A 186 -10.24 -9.98 13.94
CA LEU A 186 -10.71 -8.65 13.60
C LEU A 186 -10.26 -7.66 14.68
N ILE A 187 -9.83 -6.46 14.28
CA ILE A 187 -9.47 -5.38 15.20
C ILE A 187 -10.35 -4.18 14.86
N GLY A 188 -11.18 -3.75 15.80
CA GLY A 188 -12.09 -2.61 15.64
C GLY A 188 -12.21 -1.77 16.92
N PRO A 189 -13.08 -0.75 16.93
CA PRO A 189 -13.21 0.20 18.05
C PRO A 189 -13.66 -0.47 19.36
N GLY A 190 -14.39 -1.59 19.27
CA GLY A 190 -14.82 -2.38 20.43
C GLY A 190 -13.74 -3.29 21.02
N GLY A 191 -12.56 -3.33 20.42
CA GLY A 191 -11.48 -4.27 20.75
C GLY A 191 -11.34 -5.42 19.75
N PRO A 192 -10.45 -6.39 20.04
CA PRO A 192 -10.21 -7.53 19.19
C PRO A 192 -11.40 -8.50 19.21
N THR A 193 -11.74 -9.05 18.05
CA THR A 193 -12.77 -10.09 17.89
C THR A 193 -12.18 -11.31 17.21
N LEU A 194 -12.27 -12.47 17.85
CA LEU A 194 -12.02 -13.76 17.21
C LEU A 194 -13.33 -14.25 16.58
N LEU A 195 -13.35 -14.37 15.26
CA LEU A 195 -14.54 -14.74 14.50
C LEU A 195 -14.34 -16.11 13.83
N SER A 196 -15.21 -17.07 14.13
CA SER A 196 -15.28 -18.34 13.38
C SER A 196 -16.28 -18.24 12.23
N PHE A 197 -15.98 -18.86 11.08
CA PHE A 197 -16.86 -18.81 9.91
C PHE A 197 -16.78 -20.08 9.06
N GLU A 198 -17.80 -20.31 8.21
CA GLU A 198 -17.84 -21.46 7.29
C GLU A 198 -17.36 -21.12 5.88
N GLU A 199 -17.68 -19.92 5.39
CA GLU A 199 -17.28 -19.41 4.08
C GLU A 199 -16.69 -18.00 4.17
N LEU A 200 -15.65 -17.75 3.38
CA LEU A 200 -15.01 -16.44 3.24
C LEU A 200 -15.36 -15.78 1.91
N VAL A 201 -15.90 -14.57 1.94
CA VAL A 201 -16.00 -13.70 0.76
C VAL A 201 -14.97 -12.59 0.85
N VAL A 202 -13.98 -12.61 -0.06
CA VAL A 202 -12.92 -11.60 -0.15
C VAL A 202 -13.33 -10.50 -1.11
N ALA A 203 -13.64 -9.33 -0.57
CA ALA A 203 -13.99 -8.10 -1.29
C ALA A 203 -13.04 -6.94 -0.91
N THR A 204 -11.79 -7.25 -0.56
CA THR A 204 -10.77 -6.31 -0.03
C THR A 204 -10.27 -5.27 -1.03
N GLY A 205 -10.66 -5.42 -2.30
CA GLY A 205 -10.31 -4.50 -3.37
C GLY A 205 -8.84 -4.62 -3.80
N ALA A 206 -8.24 -3.49 -4.15
CA ALA A 206 -6.90 -3.42 -4.73
C ALA A 206 -6.08 -2.25 -4.15
N TYR A 207 -4.76 -2.41 -4.20
CA TYR A 207 -3.78 -1.37 -3.90
C TYR A 207 -3.38 -0.63 -5.16
N ASP A 208 -3.06 0.67 -5.04
CA ASP A 208 -2.38 1.38 -6.11
C ASP A 208 -0.94 0.84 -6.27
N ARG A 209 -0.52 0.59 -7.52
CA ARG A 209 0.81 0.07 -7.87
C ARG A 209 1.71 1.23 -8.30
N LEU A 210 2.75 1.51 -7.52
CA LEU A 210 3.78 2.51 -7.85
C LEU A 210 4.88 1.90 -8.73
N PRO A 211 5.04 2.29 -10.02
CA PRO A 211 6.09 1.74 -10.87
C PRO A 211 7.52 2.14 -10.45
N GLY A 212 8.50 1.35 -10.87
CA GLY A 212 9.93 1.56 -10.58
C GLY A 212 10.62 2.57 -11.51
N PHE A 213 10.28 3.86 -11.41
CA PHE A 213 10.97 4.94 -12.15
C PHE A 213 11.86 5.82 -11.25
N ALA A 214 12.78 6.58 -11.86
CA ALA A 214 13.67 7.47 -11.11
C ALA A 214 12.89 8.60 -10.43
N GLY A 215 13.09 8.78 -9.12
CA GLY A 215 12.38 9.81 -8.33
C GLY A 215 10.96 9.40 -7.90
N ASN A 216 10.61 8.12 -7.99
CA ASN A 216 9.31 7.59 -7.55
C ASN A 216 9.02 7.75 -6.05
N ASP A 217 10.00 8.22 -5.25
CA ASP A 217 9.85 8.51 -3.84
C ASP A 217 9.37 9.92 -3.50
N LEU A 218 9.36 10.84 -4.47
CA LEU A 218 9.12 12.25 -4.20
C LEU A 218 7.73 12.50 -3.59
N PRO A 219 7.61 13.33 -2.55
CA PRO A 219 6.31 13.79 -2.07
C PRO A 219 5.50 14.47 -3.17
N GLY A 220 4.19 14.26 -3.17
CA GLY A 220 3.31 14.71 -4.25
C GLY A 220 3.12 13.66 -5.35
N ILE A 221 3.75 12.48 -5.24
CA ILE A 221 3.36 11.29 -6.00
C ILE A 221 2.36 10.50 -5.17
N ILE A 222 1.16 10.26 -5.69
CA ILE A 222 0.08 9.52 -5.02
C ILE A 222 -0.58 8.51 -5.95
N GLY A 223 -1.25 7.50 -5.39
CA GLY A 223 -2.08 6.57 -6.15
C GLY A 223 -3.43 7.17 -6.57
N LEU A 224 -4.12 6.57 -7.54
CA LEU A 224 -5.42 7.05 -7.98
C LEU A 224 -6.47 6.98 -6.88
N ARG A 225 -6.50 5.91 -6.07
CA ARG A 225 -7.49 5.81 -4.98
C ARG A 225 -7.27 6.89 -3.91
N ALA A 226 -6.01 7.27 -3.69
CA ALA A 226 -5.67 8.40 -2.84
C ALA A 226 -6.15 9.74 -3.45
N PHE A 227 -5.98 9.91 -4.75
CA PHE A 227 -6.46 11.08 -5.48
C PHE A 227 -7.98 11.23 -5.40
N GLU A 228 -8.75 10.16 -5.63
CA GLU A 228 -10.21 10.17 -5.52
C GLU A 228 -10.66 10.68 -4.14
N ARG A 229 -10.05 10.17 -3.06
CA ARG A 229 -10.31 10.60 -1.67
C ARG A 229 -10.04 12.09 -1.48
N LEU A 230 -8.89 12.57 -1.92
CA LEU A 230 -8.50 13.97 -1.76
C LEU A 230 -9.35 14.91 -2.61
N ALA A 231 -9.71 14.49 -3.83
CA ALA A 231 -10.58 15.25 -4.73
C ALA A 231 -11.99 15.39 -4.13
N ALA A 232 -12.57 14.29 -3.64
CA ALA A 232 -13.88 14.29 -2.98
C ALA A 232 -13.90 15.18 -1.73
N ALA A 233 -12.79 15.22 -0.98
CA ALA A 233 -12.64 16.10 0.19
C ALA A 233 -12.33 17.57 -0.17
N GLY A 234 -12.19 17.92 -1.45
CA GLY A 234 -11.77 19.26 -1.87
C GLY A 234 -10.36 19.65 -1.40
N ALA A 235 -9.53 18.66 -1.05
CA ALA A 235 -8.23 18.86 -0.41
C ALA A 235 -7.07 19.13 -1.40
N ILE A 236 -7.36 19.12 -2.70
CA ILE A 236 -6.38 19.40 -3.75
C ILE A 236 -6.42 20.91 -4.06
N PRO A 237 -5.31 21.66 -3.84
CA PRO A 237 -5.30 23.09 -4.12
C PRO A 237 -5.58 23.37 -5.60
N ARG A 238 -6.48 24.30 -5.89
CA ARG A 238 -6.87 24.68 -7.26
C ARG A 238 -5.70 25.20 -8.12
N THR A 239 -4.65 25.68 -7.47
CA THR A 239 -3.43 26.18 -8.13
C THR A 239 -2.48 25.07 -8.55
N TRP A 240 -2.66 23.84 -8.05
CA TRP A 240 -1.76 22.74 -8.35
C TRP A 240 -2.01 22.18 -9.75
N ARG A 241 -0.91 21.94 -10.48
CA ARG A 241 -0.92 21.23 -11.75
C ARG A 241 -0.95 19.74 -11.46
N VAL A 242 -2.10 19.12 -11.70
CA VAL A 242 -2.28 17.67 -11.51
C VAL A 242 -1.91 16.95 -12.80
N GLY A 243 -0.89 16.10 -12.75
CA GLY A 243 -0.51 15.18 -13.82
C GLY A 243 -1.02 13.77 -13.54
N LEU A 244 -1.37 13.02 -14.59
CA LEU A 244 -1.86 11.64 -14.47
C LEU A 244 -1.08 10.72 -15.39
N ILE A 245 -0.60 9.59 -14.84
CA ILE A 245 -0.11 8.44 -15.60
C ILE A 245 -0.99 7.23 -15.26
N ALA A 246 -1.70 6.66 -16.23
CA ALA A 246 -2.69 5.62 -15.96
C ALA A 246 -2.98 4.75 -17.18
N ASP A 247 -3.55 3.56 -16.96
CA ASP A 247 -4.28 2.86 -18.03
C ASP A 247 -5.63 3.54 -18.32
N ILE A 248 -6.32 3.10 -19.38
CA ILE A 248 -7.57 3.71 -19.82
C ILE A 248 -8.67 3.67 -18.75
N ALA A 249 -8.81 2.56 -18.01
CA ALA A 249 -9.86 2.39 -17.02
C ALA A 249 -9.64 3.31 -15.81
N HIS A 250 -8.39 3.39 -15.34
CA HIS A 250 -8.00 4.29 -14.27
C HIS A 250 -8.06 5.76 -14.71
N ALA A 251 -7.72 6.07 -15.97
CA ALA A 251 -7.85 7.43 -16.51
C ALA A 251 -9.31 7.90 -16.55
N VAL A 252 -10.24 7.04 -16.97
CA VAL A 252 -11.68 7.33 -16.94
C VAL A 252 -12.15 7.58 -15.51
N ALA A 253 -11.77 6.73 -14.55
CA ALA A 253 -12.12 6.91 -13.13
C ALA A 253 -11.56 8.23 -12.56
N ALA A 254 -10.33 8.59 -12.92
CA ALA A 254 -9.71 9.84 -12.51
C ALA A 254 -10.48 11.07 -13.03
N LEU A 255 -10.90 11.06 -14.30
CA LEU A 255 -11.67 12.13 -14.91
C LEU A 255 -13.09 12.25 -14.34
N ALA A 256 -13.70 11.12 -13.94
CA ALA A 256 -15.02 11.09 -13.32
C ALA A 256 -15.10 11.83 -11.97
N THR A 257 -13.95 12.14 -11.35
CA THR A 257 -13.90 13.00 -10.15
C THR A 257 -14.24 14.46 -10.44
N GLY A 258 -14.25 14.87 -11.72
CA GLY A 258 -14.43 16.26 -12.13
C GLY A 258 -13.18 17.14 -11.95
N ALA A 259 -12.07 16.58 -11.46
CA ALA A 259 -10.82 17.30 -11.31
C ALA A 259 -10.18 17.64 -12.67
N ARG A 260 -9.55 18.81 -12.74
CA ARG A 260 -8.84 19.26 -13.95
C ARG A 260 -7.40 18.75 -13.94
N PHE A 261 -7.03 18.02 -14.99
CA PHE A 261 -5.66 17.56 -15.21
C PHE A 261 -4.90 18.54 -16.11
N ALA A 262 -3.67 18.87 -15.71
CA ALA A 262 -2.74 19.65 -16.53
C ALA A 262 -2.24 18.85 -17.73
N TRP A 263 -2.16 17.52 -17.59
CA TRP A 263 -1.87 16.58 -18.66
C TRP A 263 -2.23 15.16 -18.21
N ILE A 264 -2.50 14.28 -19.17
CA ILE A 264 -2.66 12.85 -18.94
C ILE A 264 -1.70 12.06 -19.85
N ALA A 265 -1.22 10.92 -19.37
CA ALA A 265 -0.32 10.05 -20.10
C ALA A 265 -0.59 8.58 -19.72
N GLY A 266 -0.13 7.64 -20.53
CA GLY A 266 -0.29 6.23 -20.21
C GLY A 266 0.22 5.29 -21.30
N PRO A 267 0.42 4.00 -20.97
CA PRO A 267 1.01 3.02 -21.89
C PRO A 267 0.07 2.63 -23.04
N GLY A 268 -1.23 2.89 -22.92
CA GLY A 268 -2.25 2.55 -23.91
C GLY A 268 -2.94 3.78 -24.50
N ASP A 269 -4.10 3.54 -25.10
CA ASP A 269 -5.00 4.61 -25.51
C ASP A 269 -5.63 5.27 -24.27
N LEU A 270 -6.02 6.54 -24.41
CA LEU A 270 -6.50 7.36 -23.30
C LEU A 270 -7.82 8.04 -23.66
N PRO A 271 -8.68 8.35 -22.67
CA PRO A 271 -9.88 9.13 -22.90
C PRO A 271 -9.53 10.53 -23.42
N ARG A 272 -10.46 11.13 -24.19
CA ARG A 272 -10.32 12.51 -24.64
C ARG A 272 -10.42 13.46 -23.44
N THR A 273 -9.54 14.44 -23.39
CA THR A 273 -9.50 15.48 -22.35
C THR A 273 -9.29 16.85 -22.98
N GLN A 274 -9.56 17.91 -22.22
CA GLN A 274 -9.29 19.28 -22.67
C GLN A 274 -7.80 19.64 -22.62
N GLY A 275 -7.02 18.95 -21.78
CA GLY A 275 -5.59 19.16 -21.62
C GLY A 275 -4.75 18.29 -22.56
N PRO A 276 -3.42 18.51 -22.60
CA PRO A 276 -2.49 17.63 -23.29
C PRO A 276 -2.69 16.16 -22.88
N SER A 277 -2.72 15.29 -23.89
CA SER A 277 -2.84 13.84 -23.72
C SER A 277 -1.70 13.16 -24.47
N PHE A 278 -0.99 12.27 -23.77
CA PHE A 278 0.16 11.53 -24.27
C PHE A 278 -0.16 10.02 -24.23
N PRO A 279 -0.97 9.51 -25.16
CA PRO A 279 -1.23 8.07 -25.26
C PRO A 279 0.05 7.34 -25.67
N ARG A 280 0.18 6.09 -25.24
CA ARG A 280 1.36 5.23 -25.49
C ARG A 280 2.68 5.86 -25.02
N ALA A 281 2.61 6.70 -23.99
CA ALA A 281 3.75 7.31 -23.35
C ALA A 281 4.20 6.52 -22.12
N THR A 282 5.51 6.47 -21.92
CA THR A 282 6.16 5.84 -20.78
C THR A 282 6.72 6.91 -19.85
N LEU A 283 6.48 6.76 -18.55
CA LEU A 283 7.07 7.61 -17.52
C LEU A 283 8.54 7.24 -17.29
N LEU A 284 9.46 8.17 -17.52
CA LEU A 284 10.90 7.94 -17.37
C LEU A 284 11.41 8.32 -15.96
N ALA A 285 10.98 9.48 -15.47
CA ALA A 285 11.44 10.03 -14.20
C ALA A 285 10.48 11.08 -13.64
N ALA A 286 10.49 11.25 -12.32
CA ALA A 286 9.97 12.43 -11.64
C ALA A 286 11.11 13.32 -11.14
N GLU A 287 10.93 14.63 -11.24
CA GLU A 287 11.92 15.66 -10.90
C GLU A 287 11.38 16.58 -9.81
N GLY A 288 12.25 16.99 -8.90
CA GLY A 288 11.94 18.07 -7.96
C GLY A 288 12.86 18.09 -6.73
N ARG A 289 12.81 19.20 -6.00
CA ARG A 289 13.59 19.43 -4.77
C ARG A 289 12.67 19.34 -3.56
N GLY A 290 12.52 18.14 -3.02
CA GLY A 290 11.72 17.89 -1.81
C GLY A 290 10.24 17.56 -2.03
N ALA A 291 9.73 17.80 -3.24
CA ALA A 291 8.45 17.33 -3.75
C ALA A 291 8.55 17.22 -5.28
N VAL A 292 7.61 16.55 -5.93
CA VAL A 292 7.50 16.53 -7.39
C VAL A 292 7.20 17.94 -7.91
N ALA A 293 7.86 18.32 -9.00
CA ALA A 293 7.64 19.58 -9.71
C ALA A 293 7.47 19.37 -11.23
N ALA A 294 7.97 18.24 -11.74
CA ALA A 294 7.80 17.82 -13.12
C ALA A 294 8.05 16.32 -13.28
N VAL A 295 7.70 15.79 -14.44
CA VAL A 295 8.04 14.44 -14.91
C VAL A 295 8.67 14.50 -16.29
N ARG A 296 9.35 13.42 -16.68
CA ARG A 296 9.78 13.15 -18.06
C ARG A 296 8.99 12.00 -18.64
N LEU A 297 8.40 12.20 -19.80
CA LEU A 297 7.64 11.24 -20.57
C LEU A 297 8.32 10.97 -21.92
N ASP A 298 8.12 9.76 -22.44
CA ASP A 298 8.50 9.40 -23.80
C ASP A 298 7.37 8.64 -24.53
N PRO A 299 6.79 9.19 -25.61
CA PRO A 299 6.94 10.58 -26.05
C PRO A 299 6.29 11.57 -25.06
N GLY A 300 6.59 12.86 -25.21
CA GLY A 300 5.95 13.94 -24.43
C GLY A 300 6.91 14.85 -23.67
N GLY A 301 8.18 14.46 -23.55
CA GLY A 301 9.22 15.31 -22.97
C GLY A 301 8.95 15.69 -21.51
N ARG A 302 9.32 16.91 -21.11
CA ARG A 302 9.17 17.37 -19.72
C ARG A 302 7.81 17.99 -19.48
N GLN A 303 7.03 17.43 -18.56
CA GLN A 303 5.72 17.92 -18.17
C GLN A 303 5.72 18.41 -16.72
N ALA A 304 5.20 19.60 -16.46
CA ALA A 304 5.17 20.15 -15.10
C ALA A 304 3.99 19.61 -14.29
N CYS A 305 4.20 19.29 -13.02
CA CYS A 305 3.14 18.87 -12.11
C CYS A 305 3.54 19.10 -10.65
N ASP A 306 2.59 19.54 -9.84
CA ASP A 306 2.73 19.68 -8.39
C ASP A 306 2.17 18.45 -7.65
N LEU A 307 1.32 17.68 -8.34
CA LEU A 307 0.77 16.41 -7.92
C LEU A 307 0.82 15.44 -9.11
N LEU A 308 1.47 14.30 -8.93
CA LEU A 308 1.50 13.19 -9.89
C LEU A 308 0.60 12.06 -9.37
N VAL A 309 -0.43 11.73 -10.15
CA VAL A 309 -1.36 10.64 -9.88
C VAL A 309 -0.95 9.40 -10.68
N ILE A 310 -0.78 8.29 -9.98
CA ILE A 310 -0.44 6.98 -10.55
C ILE A 310 -1.71 6.11 -10.58
N GLY A 311 -2.24 5.84 -11.77
CA GLY A 311 -3.45 5.06 -12.00
C GLY A 311 -3.15 3.65 -12.49
N PHE A 312 -2.54 2.84 -11.64
CA PHE A 312 -2.38 1.40 -11.83
C PHE A 312 -2.70 0.69 -10.53
N SER A 313 -3.30 -0.49 -10.59
CA SER A 313 -3.70 -1.24 -9.40
C SER A 313 -3.16 -2.65 -9.42
N GLN A 314 -3.07 -3.24 -8.23
CA GLN A 314 -2.87 -4.68 -8.02
C GLN A 314 -3.90 -5.17 -6.99
N PRO A 315 -4.45 -6.38 -7.12
CA PRO A 315 -5.33 -6.96 -6.11
C PRO A 315 -4.72 -6.93 -4.70
N SER A 316 -5.55 -6.77 -3.68
CA SER A 316 -5.18 -7.24 -2.34
C SER A 316 -5.30 -8.77 -2.37
N TYR A 317 -4.17 -9.44 -2.17
CA TYR A 317 -4.01 -10.88 -2.36
C TYR A 317 -3.81 -11.64 -1.04
N GLU A 318 -3.73 -10.93 0.08
CA GLU A 318 -3.18 -11.49 1.30
C GLU A 318 -4.09 -12.52 1.98
N LEU A 319 -5.42 -12.28 2.02
CA LEU A 319 -6.37 -13.24 2.60
C LEU A 319 -6.46 -14.50 1.75
N GLN A 320 -6.46 -14.33 0.43
CA GLN A 320 -6.44 -15.42 -0.53
C GLN A 320 -5.23 -16.33 -0.32
N MET A 321 -4.04 -15.74 -0.12
CA MET A 321 -2.82 -16.51 0.16
C MET A 321 -2.82 -17.17 1.54
N GLN A 322 -3.38 -16.51 2.57
CA GLN A 322 -3.56 -17.14 3.89
C GLN A 322 -4.58 -18.29 3.86
N ALA A 323 -5.55 -18.22 2.96
CA ALA A 323 -6.47 -19.30 2.63
C ALA A 323 -5.87 -20.36 1.68
N GLY A 324 -4.55 -20.35 1.45
CA GLY A 324 -3.82 -21.43 0.77
C GLY A 324 -3.54 -21.21 -0.73
N GLN A 325 -4.09 -20.16 -1.34
CA GLN A 325 -3.78 -19.86 -2.75
C GLN A 325 -2.30 -19.45 -2.91
N GLN A 326 -1.75 -19.73 -4.09
CA GLN A 326 -0.37 -19.39 -4.43
C GLN A 326 -0.31 -18.12 -5.26
N ALA A 327 0.79 -17.40 -5.15
CA ALA A 327 1.00 -16.19 -5.93
C ALA A 327 1.54 -16.49 -7.32
N THR A 328 1.13 -15.70 -8.30
CA THR A 328 1.76 -15.63 -9.62
C THR A 328 1.93 -14.17 -10.03
N LEU A 329 2.83 -13.91 -10.98
CA LEU A 329 2.98 -12.60 -11.59
C LEU A 329 2.29 -12.55 -12.95
N ALA A 330 1.68 -11.41 -13.24
CA ALA A 330 1.19 -11.11 -14.58
C ALA A 330 1.28 -9.62 -14.89
N GLY A 331 1.21 -9.30 -16.18
CA GLY A 331 1.13 -7.94 -16.69
C GLY A 331 2.45 -7.15 -16.66
N SER A 332 2.36 -5.92 -17.15
CA SER A 332 3.46 -4.95 -17.22
C SER A 332 2.87 -3.56 -16.89
N PRO A 333 3.12 -2.98 -15.70
CA PRO A 333 4.04 -3.45 -14.66
C PRO A 333 3.58 -4.76 -14.01
N ALA A 334 4.53 -5.55 -13.53
CA ALA A 334 4.24 -6.80 -12.84
C ALA A 334 3.34 -6.55 -11.63
N VAL A 335 2.23 -7.28 -11.57
CA VAL A 335 1.33 -7.33 -10.42
C VAL A 335 1.18 -8.76 -9.93
N VAL A 336 0.91 -8.87 -8.63
CA VAL A 336 0.68 -10.14 -7.96
C VAL A 336 -0.77 -10.55 -8.14
N LEU A 337 -0.99 -11.77 -8.60
CA LEU A 337 -2.28 -12.45 -8.64
C LEU A 337 -2.22 -13.71 -7.77
N THR A 338 -3.39 -14.28 -7.45
CA THR A 338 -3.49 -15.58 -6.79
C THR A 338 -4.06 -16.65 -7.71
N VAL A 339 -3.57 -17.87 -7.56
CA VAL A 339 -3.96 -19.07 -8.32
C VAL A 339 -4.06 -20.29 -7.40
N GLY A 340 -4.73 -21.33 -7.89
CA GLY A 340 -4.97 -22.56 -7.15
C GLY A 340 -6.20 -22.47 -6.25
N ASP A 341 -6.56 -23.62 -5.69
CA ASP A 341 -7.74 -23.75 -4.84
C ASP A 341 -7.43 -23.35 -3.39
N PRO A 342 -8.35 -22.62 -2.74
CA PRO A 342 -8.24 -22.34 -1.32
C PRO A 342 -8.47 -23.60 -0.48
N VAL A 343 -7.93 -23.63 0.74
CA VAL A 343 -8.14 -24.73 1.71
C VAL A 343 -9.49 -24.65 2.44
N ILE A 344 -10.24 -23.57 2.20
CA ILE A 344 -11.57 -23.29 2.74
C ILE A 344 -12.52 -22.83 1.62
N PRO A 345 -13.85 -22.93 1.78
CA PRO A 345 -14.80 -22.27 0.89
C PRO A 345 -14.52 -20.77 0.83
N MET A 346 -14.07 -20.29 -0.32
CA MET A 346 -13.72 -18.88 -0.51
C MET A 346 -14.13 -18.38 -1.89
N THR A 347 -14.79 -17.22 -1.91
CA THR A 347 -15.14 -16.49 -3.13
C THR A 347 -14.42 -15.14 -3.13
N VAL A 348 -13.78 -14.78 -4.24
CA VAL A 348 -13.10 -13.48 -4.40
C VAL A 348 -13.88 -12.63 -5.40
N VAL A 349 -14.20 -11.38 -5.04
CA VAL A 349 -15.05 -10.50 -5.86
C VAL A 349 -14.44 -9.11 -6.07
N GLY A 350 -14.92 -8.42 -7.11
CA GLY A 350 -14.52 -7.05 -7.41
C GLY A 350 -13.03 -6.90 -7.74
N ASP A 351 -12.44 -5.79 -7.29
CA ASP A 351 -11.03 -5.50 -7.59
C ASP A 351 -10.04 -6.47 -6.90
N ALA A 352 -10.47 -7.24 -5.90
CA ALA A 352 -9.65 -8.31 -5.31
C ALA A 352 -9.52 -9.51 -6.25
N ALA A 353 -10.45 -9.67 -7.19
CA ALA A 353 -10.40 -10.65 -8.28
C ALA A 353 -9.84 -10.07 -9.58
N LEU A 354 -9.34 -8.82 -9.56
CA LEU A 354 -8.87 -8.11 -10.75
C LEU A 354 -7.76 -8.90 -11.45
N LYS A 355 -7.92 -9.12 -12.76
CA LYS A 355 -6.85 -9.60 -13.63
C LYS A 355 -6.28 -8.42 -14.42
N PRO A 356 -4.96 -8.33 -14.61
CA PRO A 356 -4.33 -7.19 -15.27
C PRO A 356 -4.71 -7.20 -16.75
N SER A 357 -4.90 -6.03 -17.34
CA SER A 357 -5.01 -5.94 -18.80
C SER A 357 -3.69 -6.36 -19.45
N SER A 358 -3.75 -7.17 -20.49
CA SER A 358 -2.59 -7.76 -21.18
C SER A 358 -1.80 -6.78 -22.05
N SER A 359 -1.95 -5.46 -21.86
CA SER A 359 -1.29 -4.48 -22.72
C SER A 359 0.23 -4.55 -22.55
N ALA A 360 0.93 -4.98 -23.59
CA ALA A 360 2.36 -5.29 -23.62
C ALA A 360 3.29 -4.04 -23.56
N ARG A 361 2.83 -2.91 -23.02
CA ARG A 361 3.62 -1.67 -22.93
C ARG A 361 3.86 -1.26 -21.49
N LEU A 362 5.09 -0.84 -21.20
CA LEU A 362 5.52 -0.42 -19.87
C LEU A 362 4.91 0.95 -19.52
N ALA A 363 4.20 1.01 -18.40
CA ALA A 363 3.72 2.25 -17.80
C ALA A 363 4.85 3.22 -17.43
N ALA A 364 5.99 2.67 -17.02
CA ALA A 364 7.17 3.43 -16.65
C ALA A 364 8.44 2.67 -17.04
N ALA A 365 9.47 3.41 -17.44
CA ALA A 365 10.76 2.82 -17.77
C ALA A 365 11.46 2.40 -16.46
N PRO A 366 11.85 1.12 -16.34
CA PRO A 366 12.63 0.66 -15.21
C PRO A 366 13.88 1.51 -15.01
N SER A 367 14.18 1.86 -13.76
CA SER A 367 15.38 2.60 -13.44
C SER A 367 16.12 1.98 -12.27
N SER A 368 17.44 1.79 -12.42
CA SER A 368 18.33 1.38 -11.33
C SER A 368 18.31 2.38 -10.15
N ARG A 369 17.91 3.64 -10.40
CA ARG A 369 17.71 4.68 -9.37
C ARG A 369 16.33 4.64 -8.72
N ALA A 370 15.37 3.87 -9.22
CA ALA A 370 14.05 3.77 -8.60
C ALA A 370 14.16 3.15 -7.21
N PHE A 371 13.33 3.61 -6.28
CA PHE A 371 13.12 2.88 -5.04
C PHE A 371 12.24 1.67 -5.32
N LEU A 372 12.77 0.50 -5.03
CA LEU A 372 12.04 -0.76 -5.07
C LEU A 372 11.25 -0.93 -3.77
N CYS A 373 11.87 -0.70 -2.61
CA CYS A 373 11.21 -0.69 -1.31
C CYS A 373 11.34 0.68 -0.65
N LEU A 374 10.24 1.41 -0.56
CA LEU A 374 10.23 2.74 0.07
C LEU A 374 10.38 2.66 1.60
N CYS A 375 9.95 1.55 2.23
CA CYS A 375 10.06 1.36 3.68
C CYS A 375 11.50 1.22 4.16
N GLU A 376 12.28 0.37 3.49
CA GLU A 376 13.67 0.03 3.86
C GLU A 376 14.70 0.80 3.03
N ASP A 377 14.24 1.78 2.24
CA ASP A 377 15.08 2.59 1.35
C ASP A 377 15.93 1.75 0.37
N VAL A 378 15.39 0.63 -0.13
CA VAL A 378 16.08 -0.25 -1.08
C VAL A 378 15.80 0.22 -2.51
N ARG A 379 16.87 0.43 -3.29
CA ARG A 379 16.75 0.76 -4.71
C ARG A 379 16.77 -0.49 -5.57
N ARG A 380 16.29 -0.33 -6.79
CA ARG A 380 16.32 -1.39 -7.81
C ARG A 380 17.75 -1.89 -8.07
N ARG A 381 18.74 -0.98 -8.18
CA ARG A 381 20.16 -1.38 -8.30
C ARG A 381 20.67 -2.25 -7.15
N ASP A 382 20.12 -2.09 -5.95
CA ASP A 382 20.54 -2.86 -4.77
C ASP A 382 20.00 -4.29 -4.89
N ALA A 383 18.78 -4.46 -5.40
CA ALA A 383 18.22 -5.77 -5.70
C ALA A 383 18.95 -6.45 -6.87
N GLU A 384 19.23 -5.72 -7.95
CA GLU A 384 20.00 -6.22 -9.10
C GLU A 384 21.39 -6.69 -8.68
N ALA A 385 22.10 -5.90 -7.84
CA ALA A 385 23.40 -6.28 -7.29
C ALA A 385 23.30 -7.51 -6.37
N ALA A 386 22.29 -7.60 -5.51
CA ALA A 386 22.10 -8.78 -4.66
C ALA A 386 21.82 -10.05 -5.48
N ILE A 387 21.02 -9.96 -6.54
CA ILE A 387 20.76 -11.09 -7.44
C ILE A 387 22.06 -11.51 -8.15
N ALA A 388 22.87 -10.55 -8.60
CA ALA A 388 24.18 -10.83 -9.21
C ALA A 388 25.16 -11.50 -8.23
N ASP A 389 25.10 -11.14 -6.94
CA ASP A 389 25.86 -11.78 -5.84
C ASP A 389 25.37 -13.21 -5.50
N GLY A 390 24.31 -13.70 -6.17
CA GLY A 390 23.79 -15.06 -5.98
C GLY A 390 22.57 -15.18 -5.05
N PHE A 391 22.03 -14.08 -4.53
CA PHE A 391 20.77 -14.07 -3.75
C PHE A 391 19.56 -14.12 -4.70
N ALA A 392 19.44 -15.25 -5.39
CA ALA A 392 18.66 -15.41 -6.63
C ALA A 392 17.25 -16.01 -6.44
N ASP A 393 16.67 -15.89 -5.25
CA ASP A 393 15.25 -16.15 -4.97
C ASP A 393 14.69 -15.06 -4.06
N VAL A 394 13.36 -14.97 -3.96
CA VAL A 394 12.71 -13.87 -3.22
C VAL A 394 13.06 -13.84 -1.73
N GLU A 395 13.27 -15.00 -1.12
CA GLU A 395 13.51 -15.15 0.30
C GLU A 395 14.95 -14.74 0.65
N LEU A 396 15.92 -15.15 -0.18
CA LEU A 396 17.29 -14.68 -0.10
C LEU A 396 17.40 -13.18 -0.40
N LEU A 397 16.73 -12.70 -1.45
CA LEU A 397 16.72 -11.29 -1.82
C LEU A 397 16.13 -10.42 -0.69
N LYS A 398 15.02 -10.85 -0.09
CA LYS A 398 14.40 -10.21 1.09
C LYS A 398 15.38 -10.14 2.25
N ARG A 399 15.99 -11.26 2.65
CA ARG A 399 16.95 -11.30 3.77
C ARG A 399 18.20 -10.46 3.52
N ARG A 400 18.66 -10.41 2.27
CA ARG A 400 19.86 -9.68 1.87
C ARG A 400 19.66 -8.17 1.83
N THR A 401 18.53 -7.73 1.29
CA THR A 401 18.26 -6.31 1.02
C THR A 401 17.43 -5.64 2.10
N GLY A 402 16.64 -6.41 2.87
CA GLY A 402 15.56 -5.91 3.72
C GLY A 402 14.26 -5.61 2.96
N ALA A 403 14.25 -5.60 1.61
CA ALA A 403 13.04 -5.31 0.86
C ALA A 403 11.93 -6.31 1.20
N GLY A 404 10.73 -5.82 1.49
CA GLY A 404 9.58 -6.64 1.91
C GLY A 404 9.39 -6.77 3.42
N THR A 405 10.39 -6.42 4.24
CA THR A 405 10.30 -6.56 5.71
C THR A 405 9.77 -5.32 6.43
N GLY A 406 9.62 -4.21 5.71
CA GLY A 406 9.08 -2.97 6.27
C GLY A 406 7.60 -3.08 6.68
N PRO A 407 7.04 -2.07 7.35
CA PRO A 407 5.68 -2.11 7.91
C PRO A 407 4.56 -2.32 6.88
N CYS A 408 4.79 -2.03 5.58
CA CYS A 408 3.81 -2.32 4.54
C CYS A 408 3.75 -3.81 4.18
N GLN A 409 4.67 -4.64 4.72
CA GLN A 409 4.75 -6.09 4.50
C GLN A 409 4.78 -6.44 3.01
N GLY A 410 5.58 -5.71 2.24
CA GLY A 410 5.78 -5.99 0.82
C GLY A 410 4.71 -5.49 -0.13
N LYS A 411 3.59 -4.93 0.34
CA LYS A 411 2.48 -4.43 -0.52
C LYS A 411 2.97 -3.54 -1.67
N LEU A 412 3.93 -2.64 -1.44
CA LEU A 412 4.44 -1.77 -2.50
C LEU A 412 5.55 -2.39 -3.37
N CYS A 413 6.30 -3.35 -2.83
CA CYS A 413 7.61 -3.72 -3.38
C CYS A 413 7.70 -5.16 -3.89
N HIS A 414 6.85 -6.09 -3.44
CA HIS A 414 6.88 -7.48 -3.88
C HIS A 414 6.79 -7.63 -5.40
N GLY A 415 5.85 -6.94 -6.05
CA GLY A 415 5.73 -7.00 -7.52
C GLY A 415 7.01 -6.57 -8.25
N GLU A 416 7.72 -5.57 -7.72
CA GLU A 416 8.98 -5.09 -8.30
C GLU A 416 10.17 -6.02 -7.99
N MET A 417 10.22 -6.60 -6.78
CA MET A 417 11.21 -7.62 -6.42
C MET A 417 11.13 -8.83 -7.34
N LEU A 418 9.91 -9.31 -7.55
CA LEU A 418 9.65 -10.43 -8.44
C LEU A 418 9.94 -10.09 -9.91
N ALA A 419 9.65 -8.86 -10.35
CA ALA A 419 10.05 -8.40 -11.68
C ALA A 419 11.58 -8.44 -11.86
N CYS A 420 12.36 -7.97 -10.88
CA CYS A 420 13.83 -8.04 -10.94
C CYS A 420 14.34 -9.48 -11.04
N LEU A 421 13.73 -10.42 -10.31
CA LEU A 421 14.06 -11.85 -10.40
C LEU A 421 13.70 -12.43 -11.77
N ALA A 422 12.51 -12.13 -12.28
CA ALA A 422 12.04 -12.58 -13.59
C ALA A 422 12.97 -12.10 -14.71
N GLU A 423 13.34 -10.82 -14.71
CA GLU A 423 14.25 -10.23 -15.69
C GLU A 423 15.66 -10.84 -15.63
N ALA A 424 16.10 -11.28 -14.45
CA ALA A 424 17.36 -11.99 -14.26
C ALA A 424 17.28 -13.50 -14.57
N GLY A 425 16.14 -13.99 -15.09
CA GLY A 425 15.93 -15.41 -15.39
C GLY A 425 15.91 -16.30 -14.14
N ARG A 426 15.47 -15.76 -13.01
CA ARG A 426 15.41 -16.47 -11.71
C ARG A 426 13.99 -16.92 -11.36
N PRO A 427 13.84 -17.93 -10.49
CA PRO A 427 12.53 -18.38 -10.03
C PRO A 427 11.72 -17.25 -9.39
N VAL A 428 10.45 -17.16 -9.79
CA VAL A 428 9.49 -16.19 -9.27
C VAL A 428 8.50 -16.95 -8.38
N ALA A 429 8.58 -16.70 -7.08
CA ALA A 429 7.61 -17.16 -6.09
C ALA A 429 7.45 -16.03 -5.06
N LEU A 430 6.25 -15.80 -4.52
CA LEU A 430 6.11 -14.84 -3.42
C LEU A 430 6.58 -15.44 -2.08
N PRO A 431 7.01 -14.59 -1.15
CA PRO A 431 7.13 -14.94 0.25
C PRO A 431 5.79 -15.43 0.81
N THR A 432 5.84 -16.30 1.81
CA THR A 432 4.65 -16.66 2.58
C THR A 432 4.03 -15.41 3.21
N VAL A 433 2.75 -15.16 2.94
CA VAL A 433 2.00 -14.09 3.60
C VAL A 433 1.55 -14.59 4.97
N ARG A 434 1.91 -13.84 6.02
CA ARG A 434 1.57 -14.16 7.42
C ARG A 434 0.66 -13.08 8.00
N PRO A 435 -0.25 -13.43 8.93
CA PRO A 435 -0.83 -12.44 9.84
C PRO A 435 0.29 -11.72 10.61
N LEU A 436 0.19 -10.43 10.92
CA LEU A 436 -0.94 -9.51 10.69
C LEU A 436 -0.80 -8.73 9.36
N LEU A 437 -1.92 -8.50 8.66
CA LEU A 437 -1.95 -7.85 7.34
C LEU A 437 -1.56 -6.36 7.38
N ARG A 438 -1.73 -5.71 8.51
CA ARG A 438 -1.26 -4.35 8.78
C ARG A 438 -0.68 -4.32 10.20
N PRO A 439 0.22 -3.37 10.50
CA PRO A 439 0.65 -3.17 11.88
C PRO A 439 -0.56 -2.89 12.79
N VAL A 440 -0.68 -3.68 13.84
CA VAL A 440 -1.62 -3.49 14.96
C VAL A 440 -0.78 -3.21 16.20
N THR A 441 -1.24 -2.31 17.06
CA THR A 441 -0.56 -2.01 18.31
C THR A 441 -0.73 -3.16 19.31
N LEU A 442 0.25 -3.32 20.20
CA LEU A 442 0.13 -4.29 21.29
C LEU A 442 -1.04 -3.97 22.23
N ALA A 443 -1.40 -2.69 22.39
CA ALA A 443 -2.54 -2.27 23.20
C ALA A 443 -3.89 -2.67 22.61
N GLU A 444 -4.02 -2.66 21.28
CA GLU A 444 -5.20 -3.18 20.58
C GLU A 444 -5.35 -4.70 20.72
N LEU A 445 -4.25 -5.44 20.84
CA LEU A 445 -4.28 -6.89 21.04
C LEU A 445 -4.44 -7.31 22.50
N ALA A 446 -3.86 -6.54 23.43
CA ALA A 446 -3.99 -6.84 24.85
C ALA A 446 -5.46 -6.79 25.29
N ALA A 447 -6.18 -5.73 24.89
CA ALA A 447 -7.53 -5.41 25.33
C ALA A 447 -7.67 -5.33 26.86
N SER A 448 -8.73 -4.72 27.38
CA SER A 448 -9.05 -4.78 28.81
C SER A 448 -9.60 -6.17 29.14
N GLU A 449 -9.11 -6.77 30.23
CA GLU A 449 -9.81 -7.87 30.89
C GLU A 449 -11.19 -7.34 31.31
N GLY A 450 -12.26 -7.89 30.72
CA GLY A 450 -13.60 -7.57 31.18
C GLY A 450 -13.82 -8.25 32.53
N GLU A 451 -14.29 -7.51 33.53
CA GLU A 451 -14.95 -8.12 34.68
C GLU A 451 -16.18 -8.88 34.14
N SER A 452 -16.16 -10.20 34.34
CA SER A 452 -17.19 -11.16 33.92
C SER A 452 -18.49 -11.01 34.69
#